data_AF-A0A7C1HTA4-F1
#
_entry.id   AF-A0A7C1HTA4-F1
#
_cell.length_a   1.000
_cell.length_b   1.000
_cell.length_c   1.000
_cell.angle_alpha   90.00
_cell.angle_beta   90.00
_cell.angle_gamma   90.00
#
_symmetry.space_group_name_H-M   'P 1'
#
loop_
_entity.id
_entity.type
_entity.pdbx_description
1 polymer ?
#
loop_
_entity_poly.entity_id
_entity_poly.type
_entity_poly.pdbx_seq_one_letter_code
_entity_poly.pdbx_strand_id
1 'polypeptide(L)'
;MGRIGTYALINAKVRAMRSLLLDERAYRTLLAAGSYRDLLVQLAGLGYGEMVDRVGYHHPAGLERALIREEIDRIRHIEKFSSGHLKTFARLLLERYESESLKVILRVWFNEGSGLEQIDPEPVLHEFPVDALLSSKSLKDFIGLLGGAPYAGPLTGAADAFQKHQSVFPLELAIDRMGIERLTDYLRDTDRTDRRIIRQLMGIEIDLRNLSWAGRFKTYYKMSSAEVVRNLLPWGYRLNTAKIRRMVAEGQYVSVILALSPEIRNLLPENIEDRVALESLETFIYRILFREAGRAFGEFPFSIGSVLGYYYLIRIESRNIRFLVEARQLGLTEEETESVLIF
;
A
#
# COMPACT_ATOMS: atom_id res chain seq x y z
N MET A 1 -20.19 22.91 -9.06
CA MET A 1 -20.79 21.69 -9.67
C MET A 1 -21.39 20.84 -8.55
N GLY A 2 -22.58 20.28 -8.74
CA GLY A 2 -23.16 19.33 -7.77
C GLY A 2 -22.49 17.95 -7.83
N ARG A 3 -22.70 17.09 -6.82
CA ARG A 3 -22.06 15.76 -6.70
C ARG A 3 -22.18 14.89 -7.96
N ILE A 4 -23.33 14.94 -8.64
CA ILE A 4 -23.56 14.19 -9.88
C ILE A 4 -22.59 14.65 -10.97
N GLY A 5 -22.42 15.96 -11.17
CA GLY A 5 -21.47 16.49 -12.14
C GLY A 5 -20.02 16.13 -11.84
N THR A 6 -19.66 16.05 -10.56
CA THR A 6 -18.31 15.66 -10.13
C THR A 6 -18.05 14.16 -10.29
N TYR A 7 -19.03 13.31 -9.97
CA TYR A 7 -18.81 11.87 -9.78
C TYR A 7 -19.44 10.96 -10.85
N ALA A 8 -20.41 11.40 -11.65
CA ALA A 8 -21.12 10.50 -12.56
C ALA A 8 -20.19 9.86 -13.60
N LEU A 9 -19.42 10.69 -14.33
CA LEU A 9 -18.50 10.22 -15.37
C LEU A 9 -17.42 9.30 -14.79
N ILE A 10 -16.77 9.74 -13.71
CA ILE A 10 -15.67 8.99 -13.12
C ILE A 10 -16.15 7.69 -12.47
N ASN A 11 -17.31 7.68 -11.81
CA ASN A 11 -17.85 6.45 -11.24
C ASN A 11 -18.22 5.44 -12.32
N ALA A 12 -18.75 5.89 -13.47
CA ALA A 12 -19.00 5.01 -14.61
C ALA A 12 -17.69 4.41 -15.17
N LYS A 13 -16.67 5.26 -15.37
CA LYS A 13 -15.34 4.82 -15.83
C LYS A 13 -14.70 3.82 -14.86
N VAL A 14 -14.68 4.14 -13.57
CA VAL A 14 -14.10 3.27 -12.54
C VAL A 14 -14.84 1.94 -12.43
N ARG A 15 -16.17 1.91 -12.63
CA ARG A 15 -16.90 0.63 -12.71
C ARG A 15 -16.52 -0.21 -13.93
N ALA A 16 -16.32 0.42 -15.08
CA ALA A 16 -15.82 -0.28 -16.28
C ALA A 16 -14.38 -0.78 -16.08
N MET A 17 -13.52 0.02 -15.42
CA MET A 17 -12.16 -0.43 -15.06
C MET A 17 -12.20 -1.57 -14.04
N ARG A 18 -13.15 -1.55 -13.09
CA ARG A 18 -13.35 -2.64 -12.12
C ARG A 18 -13.75 -3.96 -12.79
N SER A 19 -14.54 -3.94 -13.87
CA SER A 19 -14.91 -5.17 -14.58
C SER A 19 -13.76 -5.83 -15.35
N LEU A 20 -12.62 -5.15 -15.47
CA LEU A 20 -11.40 -5.69 -16.07
C LEU A 20 -10.46 -6.32 -15.05
N LEU A 21 -10.78 -6.24 -13.76
CA LEU A 21 -10.02 -6.93 -12.72
C LEU A 21 -10.23 -8.45 -12.84
N LEU A 22 -9.21 -9.21 -12.43
CA LEU A 22 -9.23 -10.66 -12.35
C LEU A 22 -10.39 -11.11 -11.46
N ASP A 23 -11.28 -11.92 -12.03
CA ASP A 23 -12.36 -12.56 -11.31
C ASP A 23 -11.94 -13.92 -10.78
N GLU A 24 -12.84 -14.59 -10.04
CA GLU A 24 -12.59 -15.93 -9.50
C GLU A 24 -12.15 -16.92 -10.58
N ARG A 25 -12.73 -16.86 -11.80
CA ARG A 25 -12.37 -17.78 -12.88
C ARG A 25 -10.93 -17.53 -13.35
N ALA A 26 -10.54 -16.27 -13.50
CA ALA A 26 -9.17 -15.91 -13.85
C ALA A 26 -8.17 -16.40 -12.78
N TYR A 27 -8.48 -16.24 -11.49
CA TYR A 27 -7.62 -16.78 -10.42
C TYR A 27 -7.54 -18.30 -10.45
N ARG A 28 -8.66 -19.00 -10.70
CA ARG A 28 -8.67 -20.47 -10.87
C ARG A 28 -7.77 -20.91 -12.03
N THR A 29 -7.77 -20.16 -13.13
CA THR A 29 -6.85 -20.41 -14.26
C THR A 29 -5.40 -20.26 -13.82
N LEU A 30 -5.04 -19.13 -13.18
CA LEU A 30 -3.67 -18.88 -12.71
C LEU A 30 -3.20 -19.90 -11.65
N LEU A 31 -4.11 -20.38 -10.80
CA LEU A 31 -3.87 -21.44 -9.82
C LEU A 31 -3.60 -22.81 -10.48
N ALA A 32 -4.03 -23.05 -11.71
CA ALA A 32 -3.73 -24.28 -12.43
C ALA A 32 -2.40 -24.23 -13.20
N ALA A 33 -1.72 -23.07 -13.23
CA ALA A 33 -0.47 -22.91 -13.97
C ALA A 33 0.66 -23.78 -13.41
N GLY A 34 1.27 -24.63 -14.25
CA GLY A 34 2.26 -25.61 -13.80
C GLY A 34 3.67 -25.04 -13.57
N SER A 35 3.93 -23.80 -14.01
CA SER A 35 5.24 -23.16 -13.90
C SER A 35 5.13 -21.63 -13.90
N TYR A 36 6.21 -20.94 -13.53
CA TYR A 36 6.30 -19.48 -13.64
C TYR A 36 6.01 -18.97 -15.06
N ARG A 37 6.57 -19.62 -16.07
CA ARG A 37 6.35 -19.25 -17.47
C ARG A 37 4.89 -19.42 -17.88
N ASP A 38 4.28 -20.56 -17.51
CA ASP A 38 2.87 -20.85 -17.80
C ASP A 38 1.96 -19.82 -17.13
N LEU A 39 2.24 -19.47 -15.86
CA LEU A 39 1.52 -18.42 -15.13
C LEU A 39 1.57 -17.09 -15.88
N LEU A 40 2.75 -16.66 -16.35
CA LEU A 40 2.86 -15.42 -17.12
C LEU A 40 2.17 -15.47 -18.49
N VAL A 41 2.18 -16.62 -19.18
CA VAL A 41 1.44 -16.80 -20.44
C VAL A 41 -0.06 -16.65 -20.21
N GLN A 42 -0.59 -17.25 -19.15
CA GLN A 42 -1.99 -17.13 -18.78
C GLN A 42 -2.33 -15.70 -18.36
N LEU A 43 -1.47 -15.08 -17.54
CA LEU A 43 -1.63 -13.70 -17.10
C LEU A 43 -1.66 -12.73 -18.29
N ALA A 44 -0.78 -12.90 -19.28
CA ALA A 44 -0.77 -12.11 -20.50
C ALA A 44 -2.12 -12.14 -21.23
N GLY A 45 -2.78 -13.31 -21.28
CA GLY A 45 -4.11 -13.50 -21.86
C GLY A 45 -5.25 -12.84 -21.06
N LEU A 46 -5.00 -12.45 -19.81
CA LEU A 46 -5.95 -11.83 -18.90
C LEU A 46 -5.81 -10.29 -18.84
N GLY A 47 -5.28 -9.68 -19.91
CA GLY A 47 -5.15 -8.22 -20.02
C GLY A 47 -3.84 -7.65 -19.49
N TYR A 48 -2.86 -8.50 -19.16
CA TYR A 48 -1.53 -8.12 -18.68
C TYR A 48 -0.42 -8.28 -19.73
N GLY A 49 -0.76 -8.51 -21.00
CA GLY A 49 0.21 -8.80 -22.07
C GLY A 49 1.36 -7.79 -22.14
N GLU A 50 1.06 -6.50 -22.20
CA GLU A 50 2.10 -5.45 -22.27
C GLU A 50 3.05 -5.46 -21.07
N MET A 51 2.53 -5.75 -19.86
CA MET A 51 3.37 -5.87 -18.68
C MET A 51 4.27 -7.11 -18.76
N VAL A 52 3.71 -8.26 -19.16
CA VAL A 52 4.45 -9.51 -19.28
C VAL A 52 5.55 -9.37 -20.34
N ASP A 53 5.30 -8.67 -21.44
CA ASP A 53 6.30 -8.39 -22.48
C ASP A 53 7.48 -7.55 -21.94
N ARG A 54 7.22 -6.60 -21.03
CA ARG A 54 8.26 -5.78 -20.39
C ARG A 54 9.08 -6.56 -19.36
N VAL A 55 8.44 -7.43 -18.57
CA VAL A 55 9.11 -8.23 -17.52
C VAL A 55 9.88 -9.41 -18.12
N GLY A 56 9.34 -10.01 -19.18
CA GLY A 56 9.84 -11.24 -19.76
C GLY A 56 9.42 -12.50 -18.98
N TYR A 57 9.69 -13.67 -19.56
CA TYR A 57 9.15 -14.95 -19.08
C TYR A 57 10.10 -15.76 -18.18
N HIS A 58 11.32 -15.26 -17.95
CA HIS A 58 12.41 -16.09 -17.44
C HIS A 58 12.72 -15.91 -15.97
N HIS A 59 12.48 -14.71 -15.41
CA HIS A 59 12.81 -14.43 -14.03
C HIS A 59 11.82 -13.41 -13.42
N PRO A 60 11.37 -13.59 -12.16
CA PRO A 60 10.46 -12.67 -11.47
C PRO A 60 11.01 -11.25 -11.27
N ALA A 61 12.30 -11.02 -11.52
CA ALA A 61 12.90 -9.70 -11.30
C ALA A 61 12.13 -8.65 -12.10
N GLY A 62 11.62 -7.64 -11.39
CA GLY A 62 10.85 -6.56 -11.98
C GLY A 62 9.37 -6.81 -12.13
N LEU A 63 8.84 -8.00 -11.84
CA LEU A 63 7.39 -8.22 -11.82
C LEU A 63 6.70 -7.30 -10.81
N GLU A 64 7.24 -7.20 -9.59
CA GLU A 64 6.67 -6.31 -8.56
C GLU A 64 6.67 -4.84 -9.03
N ARG A 65 7.78 -4.36 -9.60
CA ARG A 65 7.86 -3.01 -10.15
C ARG A 65 6.84 -2.80 -11.27
N ALA A 66 6.70 -3.76 -12.16
CA ALA A 66 5.76 -3.68 -13.27
C ALA A 66 4.29 -3.70 -12.80
N LEU A 67 3.95 -4.48 -11.77
CA LEU A 67 2.64 -4.45 -11.12
C LEU A 67 2.35 -3.10 -10.46
N ILE A 68 3.33 -2.54 -9.74
CA ILE A 68 3.20 -1.20 -9.16
C ILE A 68 3.00 -0.15 -10.26
N ARG A 69 3.68 -0.29 -11.40
CA ARG A 69 3.51 0.61 -12.55
C ARG A 69 2.10 0.53 -13.14
N GLU A 70 1.55 -0.67 -13.30
CA GLU A 70 0.15 -0.84 -13.72
C GLU A 70 -0.83 -0.19 -12.73
N GLU A 71 -0.59 -0.32 -11.42
CA GLU A 71 -1.41 0.38 -10.43
C GLU A 71 -1.34 1.91 -10.59
N ILE A 72 -0.12 2.45 -10.73
CA ILE A 72 0.12 3.89 -10.93
C ILE A 72 -0.61 4.37 -12.19
N ASP A 73 -0.50 3.66 -13.31
CA ASP A 73 -1.08 4.07 -14.58
C ASP A 73 -2.63 4.02 -14.55
N ARG A 74 -3.21 3.05 -13.84
CA ARG A 74 -4.66 3.01 -13.56
C ARG A 74 -5.11 4.22 -12.73
N ILE A 75 -4.35 4.64 -11.70
CA ILE A 75 -4.68 5.83 -10.92
C ILE A 75 -4.45 7.12 -11.72
N ARG A 76 -3.40 7.20 -12.56
CA ARG A 76 -3.18 8.32 -13.49
C ARG A 76 -4.33 8.48 -14.47
N HIS A 77 -4.88 7.36 -14.97
CA HIS A 77 -6.07 7.37 -15.80
C HIS A 77 -7.24 8.03 -15.04
N ILE A 78 -7.46 7.67 -13.77
CA ILE A 78 -8.48 8.31 -12.92
C ILE A 78 -8.19 9.80 -12.75
N GLU A 79 -6.95 10.20 -12.44
CA GLU A 79 -6.56 11.61 -12.29
C GLU A 79 -6.87 12.41 -13.56
N LYS A 80 -6.53 11.88 -14.74
CA LYS A 80 -6.73 12.52 -16.05
C LYS A 80 -8.20 12.89 -16.31
N PHE A 81 -9.13 12.04 -15.89
CA PHE A 81 -10.58 12.28 -16.04
C PHE A 81 -11.24 12.91 -14.82
N SER A 82 -10.46 13.25 -13.79
CA SER A 82 -10.93 13.91 -12.58
C SER A 82 -10.71 15.42 -12.65
N SER A 83 -11.49 16.16 -11.88
CA SER A 83 -11.36 17.62 -11.76
C SER A 83 -11.54 18.07 -10.32
N GLY A 84 -11.04 19.27 -10.00
CA GLY A 84 -11.18 19.88 -8.67
C GLY A 84 -10.75 18.95 -7.54
N HIS A 85 -11.61 18.82 -6.53
CA HIS A 85 -11.35 18.04 -5.32
C HIS A 85 -10.99 16.57 -5.60
N LEU A 86 -11.66 15.93 -6.56
CA LEU A 86 -11.37 14.54 -6.90
C LEU A 86 -10.00 14.36 -7.58
N LYS A 87 -9.58 15.34 -8.39
CA LYS A 87 -8.24 15.30 -8.99
C LYS A 87 -7.17 15.41 -7.91
N THR A 88 -7.37 16.29 -6.94
CA THR A 88 -6.48 16.40 -5.77
C THR A 88 -6.40 15.08 -5.00
N PHE A 89 -7.52 14.37 -4.82
CA PHE A 89 -7.50 13.04 -4.19
C PHE A 89 -6.72 12.01 -5.00
N ALA A 90 -6.94 11.93 -6.32
CA ALA A 90 -6.19 11.02 -7.18
C ALA A 90 -4.68 11.30 -7.11
N ARG A 91 -4.28 12.58 -7.06
CA ARG A 91 -2.87 12.97 -6.82
C ARG A 91 -2.36 12.52 -5.46
N LEU A 92 -3.16 12.62 -4.40
CA LEU A 92 -2.77 12.08 -3.09
C LEU A 92 -2.57 10.56 -3.12
N LEU A 93 -3.36 9.82 -3.91
CA LEU A 93 -3.14 8.39 -4.11
C LEU A 93 -1.82 8.12 -4.85
N LEU A 94 -1.51 8.89 -5.91
CA LEU A 94 -0.23 8.81 -6.63
C LEU A 94 0.97 9.18 -5.73
N GLU A 95 0.81 10.18 -4.87
CA GLU A 95 1.86 10.62 -3.95
C GLU A 95 2.25 9.50 -2.95
N ARG A 96 1.32 8.59 -2.64
CA ARG A 96 1.64 7.41 -1.84
C ARG A 96 2.60 6.47 -2.57
N TYR A 97 2.40 6.25 -3.88
CA TYR A 97 3.33 5.46 -4.69
C TYR A 97 4.69 6.15 -4.79
N GLU A 98 4.71 7.46 -5.04
CA GLU A 98 5.95 8.24 -5.07
C GLU A 98 6.71 8.17 -3.74
N SER A 99 5.98 8.23 -2.63
CA SER A 99 6.56 8.10 -1.29
C SER A 99 7.21 6.74 -1.08
N GLU A 100 6.57 5.65 -1.52
CA GLU A 100 7.19 4.30 -1.47
C GLU A 100 8.42 4.22 -2.38
N SER A 101 8.36 4.76 -3.60
CA SER A 101 9.50 4.82 -4.53
C SER A 101 10.69 5.59 -3.93
N LEU A 102 10.43 6.74 -3.31
CA LEU A 102 11.48 7.52 -2.65
C LEU A 102 12.09 6.77 -1.45
N LYS A 103 11.28 6.05 -0.68
CA LYS A 103 11.79 5.18 0.40
C LYS A 103 12.69 4.07 -0.14
N VAL A 104 12.36 3.47 -1.29
CA VAL A 104 13.25 2.50 -1.96
C VAL A 104 14.57 3.17 -2.37
N ILE A 105 14.53 4.34 -3.02
CA ILE A 105 15.75 5.09 -3.40
C ILE A 105 16.60 5.40 -2.16
N LEU A 106 16.00 5.85 -1.06
CA LEU A 106 16.68 6.11 0.21
C LEU A 106 17.38 4.87 0.77
N ARG A 107 16.73 3.70 0.73
CA ARG A 107 17.31 2.43 1.18
C ARG A 107 18.50 2.02 0.32
N VAL A 108 18.38 2.13 -1.01
CA VAL A 108 19.46 1.78 -1.94
C VAL A 108 20.65 2.73 -1.78
N TRP A 109 20.38 4.04 -1.66
CA TRP A 109 21.40 5.04 -1.36
C TRP A 109 22.14 4.73 -0.05
N PHE A 110 21.39 4.46 1.03
CA PHE A 110 21.97 4.18 2.34
C PHE A 110 22.76 2.86 2.38
N ASN A 111 22.34 1.85 1.63
CA ASN A 111 23.02 0.55 1.53
C ASN A 111 24.01 0.50 0.35
N GLU A 112 24.53 1.64 -0.08
CA GLU A 112 25.61 1.75 -1.08
C GLU A 112 25.33 1.00 -2.41
N GLY A 113 24.08 1.04 -2.88
CA GLY A 113 23.67 0.44 -4.16
C GLY A 113 23.11 -0.99 -4.04
N SER A 114 23.05 -1.56 -2.84
CA SER A 114 22.33 -2.82 -2.65
C SER A 114 20.83 -2.63 -2.90
N GLY A 115 20.28 -3.38 -3.87
CA GLY A 115 18.86 -3.32 -4.22
C GLY A 115 18.52 -2.37 -5.39
N LEU A 116 19.49 -2.00 -6.23
CA LEU A 116 19.27 -1.16 -7.42
C LEU A 116 18.14 -1.68 -8.31
N GLU A 117 18.01 -2.99 -8.42
CA GLU A 117 16.93 -3.62 -9.16
C GLU A 117 15.57 -3.23 -8.60
N GLN A 118 15.40 -2.85 -7.34
CA GLN A 118 14.08 -2.48 -6.80
C GLN A 118 13.62 -1.09 -7.24
N ILE A 119 14.52 -0.25 -7.78
CA ILE A 119 14.17 1.09 -8.22
C ILE A 119 13.42 1.03 -9.54
N ASP A 120 12.25 1.67 -9.56
CA ASP A 120 11.57 2.01 -10.80
C ASP A 120 12.07 3.39 -11.26
N PRO A 121 12.74 3.51 -12.42
CA PRO A 121 13.29 4.78 -12.89
C PRO A 121 12.20 5.76 -13.36
N GLU A 122 11.00 5.26 -13.64
CA GLU A 122 9.92 6.10 -14.17
C GLU A 122 9.33 6.98 -13.05
N PRO A 123 9.22 8.30 -13.25
CA PRO A 123 8.66 9.19 -12.23
C PRO A 123 7.19 8.89 -11.97
N VAL A 124 6.67 9.33 -10.82
CA VAL A 124 5.26 9.20 -10.44
C VAL A 124 4.54 10.54 -10.56
N LEU A 125 4.90 11.53 -9.73
CA LEU A 125 4.41 12.91 -9.78
C LEU A 125 5.53 13.93 -10.05
N HIS A 126 6.72 13.68 -9.49
CA HIS A 126 7.91 14.50 -9.61
C HIS A 126 9.05 13.68 -10.24
N GLU A 127 9.89 14.38 -10.99
CA GLU A 127 11.11 13.79 -11.55
C GLU A 127 12.23 13.84 -10.51
N PHE A 128 12.78 12.67 -10.19
CA PHE A 128 13.91 12.55 -9.30
C PHE A 128 15.17 12.19 -10.11
N PRO A 129 16.29 12.90 -9.93
CA PRO A 129 17.54 12.55 -10.57
C PRO A 129 18.16 11.34 -9.85
N VAL A 130 17.64 10.14 -10.10
CA VAL A 130 17.95 8.90 -9.37
C VAL A 130 19.46 8.66 -9.28
N ASP A 131 20.20 8.73 -10.38
CA ASP A 131 21.64 8.49 -10.39
C ASP A 131 22.40 9.49 -9.50
N ALA A 132 21.98 10.75 -9.51
CA ALA A 132 22.57 11.79 -8.65
C ALA A 132 22.21 11.58 -7.18
N LEU A 133 20.97 11.16 -6.88
CA LEU A 133 20.53 10.84 -5.52
C LEU A 133 21.35 9.68 -4.95
N LEU A 134 21.52 8.60 -5.72
CA LEU A 134 22.31 7.44 -5.32
C LEU A 134 23.80 7.76 -5.17
N SER A 135 24.33 8.70 -5.95
CA SER A 135 25.73 9.15 -5.87
C SER A 135 25.99 10.22 -4.80
N SER A 136 24.94 10.67 -4.09
CA SER A 136 25.08 11.74 -3.10
C SER A 136 25.87 11.27 -1.87
N LYS A 137 26.77 12.14 -1.37
CA LYS A 137 27.72 11.78 -0.30
C LYS A 137 27.15 11.98 1.11
N SER A 138 26.03 12.68 1.23
CA SER A 138 25.41 13.00 2.50
C SER A 138 23.91 13.14 2.37
N LEU A 139 23.18 12.94 3.47
CA LEU A 139 21.73 13.18 3.51
C LEU A 139 21.39 14.62 3.11
N LYS A 140 22.25 15.58 3.43
CA LYS A 140 22.05 16.99 3.05
C LYS A 140 22.09 17.17 1.52
N ASP A 141 23.05 16.53 0.86
CA ASP A 141 23.16 16.57 -0.60
C ASP A 141 21.99 15.83 -1.25
N PHE A 142 21.61 14.67 -0.71
CA PHE A 142 20.43 13.91 -1.13
C PHE A 142 19.17 14.79 -1.09
N ILE A 143 18.91 15.46 0.04
CA ILE A 143 17.75 16.35 0.22
C ILE A 143 17.79 17.51 -0.79
N GLY A 144 18.97 18.08 -1.03
CA GLY A 144 19.15 19.17 -1.99
C GLY A 144 18.77 18.81 -3.43
N LEU A 145 18.89 17.54 -3.81
CA LEU A 145 18.57 17.02 -5.13
C LEU A 145 17.07 16.75 -5.36
N LEU A 146 16.23 16.79 -4.33
CA LEU A 146 14.79 16.51 -4.43
C LEU A 146 13.98 17.65 -5.10
N GLY A 147 14.62 18.77 -5.45
CA GLY A 147 14.11 19.69 -6.47
C GLY A 147 12.70 20.26 -6.22
N GLY A 148 12.42 20.78 -5.02
CA GLY A 148 11.11 21.38 -4.71
C GLY A 148 9.97 20.38 -4.47
N ALA A 149 10.25 19.07 -4.56
CA ALA A 149 9.31 18.05 -4.11
C ALA A 149 9.03 18.18 -2.60
N PRO A 150 7.84 17.77 -2.11
CA PRO A 150 7.39 18.04 -0.74
C PRO A 150 8.19 17.29 0.35
N TYR A 151 9.14 16.44 -0.03
CA TYR A 151 9.89 15.54 0.86
C TYR A 151 11.06 16.21 1.58
N ALA A 152 11.58 17.33 1.09
CA ALA A 152 12.79 17.96 1.65
C ALA A 152 12.61 18.39 3.11
N GLY A 153 11.46 19.00 3.44
CA GLY A 153 11.13 19.44 4.81
C GLY A 153 11.08 18.28 5.82
N PRO A 154 10.25 17.25 5.59
CA PRO A 154 10.18 16.07 6.45
C PRO A 154 11.53 15.38 6.66
N LEU A 155 12.32 15.21 5.60
CA LEU A 155 13.65 14.58 5.68
C LEU A 155 14.65 15.44 6.48
N THR A 156 14.62 16.76 6.31
CA THR A 156 15.45 17.67 7.10
C THR A 156 15.11 17.59 8.59
N GLY A 157 13.82 17.55 8.94
CA GLY A 157 13.36 17.42 10.32
C GLY A 157 13.73 16.08 10.98
N ALA A 158 13.99 15.04 10.19
CA ALA A 158 14.39 13.71 10.65
C ALA A 158 15.91 13.46 10.60
N ALA A 159 16.72 14.42 10.14
CA ALA A 159 18.15 14.25 9.92
C ALA A 159 18.92 13.90 11.20
N ASP A 160 18.61 14.54 12.33
CA ASP A 160 19.26 14.26 13.62
C ASP A 160 18.97 12.83 14.10
N ALA A 161 17.73 12.37 13.93
CA ALA A 161 17.33 11.01 14.29
C ALA A 161 18.01 9.97 13.38
N PHE A 162 18.13 10.26 12.07
CA PHE A 162 18.89 9.45 11.12
C PHE A 162 20.35 9.31 11.57
N GLN A 163 21.03 10.42 11.88
CA GLN A 163 22.43 10.39 12.33
C GLN A 163 22.60 9.66 13.65
N LYS A 164 21.69 9.86 14.62
CA LYS A 164 21.74 9.21 15.92
C LYS A 164 21.56 7.69 15.82
N HIS A 165 20.63 7.24 14.98
CA HIS A 165 20.27 5.83 14.89
C HIS A 165 21.00 5.07 13.79
N GLN A 166 21.73 5.76 12.90
CA GLN A 166 22.42 5.16 11.73
C GLN A 166 21.47 4.24 10.96
N SER A 167 20.27 4.74 10.67
CA SER A 167 19.20 3.98 10.03
C SER A 167 18.32 4.92 9.22
N VAL A 168 17.90 4.49 8.03
CA VAL A 168 16.92 5.21 7.19
C VAL A 168 15.52 5.26 7.80
N PHE A 169 15.24 4.42 8.79
CA PHE A 169 13.92 4.28 9.38
C PHE A 169 13.26 5.61 9.82
N PRO A 170 13.95 6.56 10.52
CA PRO A 170 13.36 7.85 10.87
C PRO A 170 12.99 8.71 9.65
N LEU A 171 13.73 8.58 8.55
CA LEU A 171 13.46 9.30 7.29
C LEU A 171 12.19 8.74 6.62
N GLU A 172 12.09 7.42 6.55
CA GLU A 172 10.89 6.74 6.02
C GLU A 172 9.65 7.09 6.82
N LEU A 173 9.76 7.10 8.16
CA LEU A 173 8.67 7.48 9.04
C LEU A 173 8.26 8.94 8.85
N ALA A 174 9.21 9.84 8.58
CA ALA A 174 8.90 11.24 8.29
C ALA A 174 8.13 11.40 6.96
N ILE A 175 8.50 10.64 5.92
CA ILE A 175 7.76 10.58 4.67
C ILE A 175 6.33 10.08 4.90
N ASP A 176 6.16 9.00 5.67
CA ASP A 176 4.84 8.44 5.95
C ASP A 176 3.95 9.41 6.74
N ARG A 177 4.52 10.12 7.73
CA ARG A 177 3.81 11.16 8.50
C ARG A 177 3.37 12.32 7.61
N MET A 178 4.23 12.81 6.73
CA MET A 178 3.88 13.85 5.77
C MET A 178 2.69 13.43 4.90
N GLY A 179 2.67 12.18 4.43
CA GLY A 179 1.54 11.65 3.66
C GLY A 179 0.22 11.67 4.45
N ILE A 180 0.25 11.33 5.75
CA ILE A 180 -0.93 11.41 6.62
C ILE A 180 -1.35 12.86 6.85
N GLU A 181 -0.42 13.78 7.11
CA GLU A 181 -0.71 15.20 7.30
C GLU A 181 -1.41 15.80 6.09
N ARG A 182 -0.89 15.54 4.89
CA ARG A 182 -1.49 16.01 3.63
C ARG A 182 -2.88 15.43 3.38
N LEU A 183 -3.09 14.15 3.71
CA LEU A 183 -4.42 13.55 3.69
C LEU A 183 -5.36 14.24 4.68
N THR A 184 -4.91 14.52 5.90
CA THR A 184 -5.74 15.21 6.90
C THR A 184 -6.10 16.63 6.51
N ASP A 185 -5.19 17.34 5.84
CA ASP A 185 -5.44 18.68 5.32
C ASP A 185 -6.47 18.66 4.19
N TYR A 186 -6.33 17.72 3.24
CA TYR A 186 -7.33 17.51 2.20
C TYR A 186 -8.73 17.28 2.78
N LEU A 187 -8.81 16.49 3.86
CA LEU A 187 -10.08 16.16 4.51
C LEU A 187 -10.76 17.35 5.19
N ARG A 188 -10.06 18.45 5.49
CA ARG A 188 -10.66 19.65 6.10
C ARG A 188 -11.71 20.27 5.17
N ASP A 189 -11.41 20.25 3.87
CA ASP A 189 -12.27 20.82 2.82
C ASP A 189 -13.13 19.76 2.11
N THR A 190 -12.98 18.48 2.46
CA THR A 190 -13.83 17.39 1.96
C THR A 190 -15.20 17.39 2.63
N ASP A 191 -16.28 17.21 1.86
CA ASP A 191 -17.62 17.09 2.41
C ASP A 191 -17.79 15.88 3.34
N ARG A 192 -18.85 15.91 4.16
CA ARG A 192 -19.08 14.92 5.22
C ARG A 192 -19.17 13.47 4.70
N THR A 193 -19.74 13.26 3.51
CA THR A 193 -19.94 11.91 2.95
C THR A 193 -18.60 11.34 2.52
N ASP A 194 -17.86 12.07 1.70
CA ASP A 194 -16.57 11.62 1.18
C ASP A 194 -15.53 11.50 2.30
N ARG A 195 -15.54 12.43 3.26
CA ARG A 195 -14.69 12.37 4.47
C ARG A 195 -14.94 11.11 5.29
N ARG A 196 -16.20 10.69 5.45
CA ARG A 196 -16.54 9.46 6.18
C ARG A 196 -16.04 8.21 5.45
N ILE A 197 -16.20 8.16 4.14
CA ILE A 197 -15.73 7.04 3.30
C ILE A 197 -14.21 6.89 3.40
N ILE A 198 -13.48 8.01 3.22
CA ILE A 198 -12.02 8.02 3.31
C ILE A 198 -11.56 7.60 4.70
N ARG A 199 -12.20 8.15 5.75
CA ARG A 199 -11.90 7.78 7.14
C ARG A 199 -12.11 6.30 7.45
N GLN A 200 -13.15 5.70 6.90
CA GLN A 200 -13.42 4.28 7.10
C GLN A 200 -12.35 3.42 6.42
N LEU A 201 -12.06 3.63 5.13
CA LEU A 201 -11.12 2.78 4.39
C LEU A 201 -9.66 3.03 4.74
N MET A 202 -9.20 4.29 4.62
CA MET A 202 -7.80 4.62 4.89
C MET A 202 -7.48 4.58 6.38
N GLY A 203 -8.44 4.89 7.26
CA GLY A 203 -8.23 4.77 8.70
C GLY A 203 -8.11 3.32 9.16
N ILE A 204 -8.84 2.38 8.53
CA ILE A 204 -8.62 0.94 8.71
C ILE A 204 -7.21 0.56 8.23
N GLU A 205 -6.80 0.99 7.03
CA GLU A 205 -5.44 0.71 6.55
C GLU A 205 -4.37 1.22 7.54
N ILE A 206 -4.54 2.41 8.12
CA ILE A 206 -3.60 3.00 9.08
C ILE A 206 -3.59 2.23 10.39
N ASP A 207 -4.74 1.84 10.93
CA ASP A 207 -4.80 0.96 12.11
C ASP A 207 -3.96 -0.30 11.87
N LEU A 208 -4.14 -0.89 10.70
CA LEU A 208 -3.50 -2.14 10.30
C LEU A 208 -1.99 -1.98 10.08
N ARG A 209 -1.55 -0.87 9.47
CA ARG A 209 -0.13 -0.50 9.39
C ARG A 209 0.47 -0.30 10.78
N ASN A 210 -0.24 0.38 11.68
CA ASN A 210 0.21 0.60 13.05
C ASN A 210 0.36 -0.71 13.85
N LEU A 211 -0.52 -1.69 13.63
CA LEU A 211 -0.35 -3.03 14.21
C LEU A 211 0.95 -3.69 13.77
N SER A 212 1.22 -3.69 12.45
CA SER A 212 2.44 -4.24 11.88
C SER A 212 3.69 -3.52 12.41
N TRP A 213 3.67 -2.18 12.42
CA TRP A 213 4.78 -1.36 12.90
C TRP A 213 5.05 -1.53 14.39
N ALA A 214 4.01 -1.62 15.22
CA ALA A 214 4.15 -1.85 16.64
C ALA A 214 4.94 -3.13 16.95
N GLY A 215 4.64 -4.22 16.23
CA GLY A 215 5.39 -5.48 16.31
C GLY A 215 6.86 -5.28 15.93
N ARG A 216 7.13 -4.62 14.79
CA ARG A 216 8.49 -4.37 14.28
C ARG A 216 9.32 -3.49 15.22
N PHE A 217 8.75 -2.42 15.77
CA PHE A 217 9.44 -1.47 16.66
C PHE A 217 9.89 -2.14 17.96
N LYS A 218 9.08 -3.03 18.52
CA LYS A 218 9.47 -3.84 19.69
C LYS A 218 10.52 -4.89 19.34
N THR A 219 10.31 -5.65 18.27
CA THR A 219 11.15 -6.82 17.97
C THR A 219 12.52 -6.43 17.45
N TYR A 220 12.59 -5.51 16.48
CA TYR A 220 13.84 -5.17 15.78
C TYR A 220 14.54 -3.96 16.38
N TYR A 221 13.79 -2.93 16.78
CA TYR A 221 14.36 -1.67 17.27
C TYR A 221 14.40 -1.56 18.80
N LYS A 222 13.92 -2.59 19.51
CA LYS A 222 13.90 -2.66 20.99
C LYS A 222 13.32 -1.40 21.66
N MET A 223 12.39 -0.72 20.98
CA MET A 223 11.78 0.51 21.48
C MET A 223 10.92 0.22 22.72
N SER A 224 10.95 1.15 23.69
CA SER A 224 10.01 1.13 24.81
C SER A 224 8.56 1.29 24.31
N SER A 225 7.58 0.80 25.06
CA SER A 225 6.17 0.94 24.69
C SER A 225 5.75 2.40 24.46
N ALA A 226 6.36 3.34 25.18
CA ALA A 226 6.12 4.77 25.02
C ALA A 226 6.70 5.31 23.70
N GLU A 227 7.88 4.85 23.29
CA GLU A 227 8.49 5.20 22.01
C GLU A 227 7.70 4.62 20.83
N VAL A 228 7.29 3.36 20.92
CA VAL A 228 6.43 2.72 19.91
C VAL A 228 5.19 3.58 19.66
N VAL A 229 4.44 3.90 20.72
CA VAL A 229 3.18 4.66 20.61
C VAL A 229 3.38 6.06 20.05
N ARG A 230 4.51 6.73 20.33
CA ARG A 230 4.84 8.03 19.74
C ARG A 230 5.17 7.94 18.25
N ASN A 231 5.66 6.79 17.78
CA ASN A 231 6.08 6.58 16.40
C ASN A 231 4.99 5.99 15.49
N LEU A 232 3.82 5.65 16.03
CA LEU A 232 2.70 5.19 15.22
C LEU A 232 2.04 6.34 14.45
N LEU A 233 1.47 6.01 13.29
CA LEU A 233 0.75 6.96 12.47
C LEU A 233 -0.52 7.43 13.17
N PRO A 234 -0.80 8.75 13.16
CA PRO A 234 -2.08 9.25 13.66
C PRO A 234 -3.21 8.86 12.70
N TRP A 235 -4.46 9.15 13.10
CA TRP A 235 -5.64 9.06 12.24
C TRP A 235 -6.14 7.63 11.91
N GLY A 236 -5.82 6.66 12.75
CA GLY A 236 -6.51 5.35 12.76
C GLY A 236 -8.04 5.47 12.96
N TYR A 237 -8.79 4.43 12.57
CA TYR A 237 -10.27 4.44 12.62
C TYR A 237 -10.86 3.75 13.85
N ARG A 238 -10.48 2.50 14.08
CA ARG A 238 -10.99 1.58 15.11
C ARG A 238 -10.04 1.42 16.29
N LEU A 239 -8.73 1.69 16.10
CA LEU A 239 -7.75 1.65 17.18
C LEU A 239 -7.55 3.05 17.77
N ASN A 240 -8.00 3.22 19.02
CA ASN A 240 -7.62 4.40 19.78
C ASN A 240 -6.26 4.19 20.47
N THR A 241 -5.64 5.29 20.89
CA THR A 241 -4.31 5.29 21.53
C THR A 241 -4.25 4.39 22.76
N ALA A 242 -5.35 4.24 23.51
CA ALA A 242 -5.40 3.39 24.69
C ALA A 242 -5.33 1.89 24.34
N LYS A 243 -6.07 1.44 23.31
CA LYS A 243 -6.02 0.06 22.79
C LYS A 243 -4.63 -0.28 22.26
N ILE A 244 -4.03 0.65 21.51
CA ILE A 244 -2.67 0.50 20.97
C ILE A 244 -1.64 0.38 22.11
N ARG A 245 -1.72 1.24 23.14
CA ARG A 245 -0.84 1.17 24.31
C ARG A 245 -0.92 -0.19 25.01
N ARG A 246 -2.15 -0.68 25.24
CA ARG A 246 -2.39 -1.97 25.86
C ARG A 246 -1.77 -3.11 25.05
N MET A 247 -2.03 -3.12 23.74
CA MET A 247 -1.46 -4.09 22.82
C MET A 247 0.07 -4.14 22.87
N VAL A 248 0.71 -2.99 22.78
CA VAL A 248 2.18 -2.89 22.78
C VAL A 248 2.77 -3.31 24.12
N ALA A 249 2.10 -3.00 25.23
CA ALA A 249 2.54 -3.37 26.57
C ALA A 249 2.38 -4.87 26.84
N GLU A 250 1.24 -5.45 26.45
CA GLU A 250 0.83 -6.81 26.80
C GLU A 250 1.13 -7.85 25.71
N GLY A 251 1.59 -7.43 24.52
CA GLY A 251 1.91 -8.33 23.40
C GLY A 251 0.69 -8.93 22.70
N GLN A 252 -0.53 -8.50 23.02
CA GLN A 252 -1.77 -9.13 22.54
C GLN A 252 -2.20 -8.63 21.15
N TYR A 253 -1.44 -8.94 20.11
CA TYR A 253 -1.79 -8.52 18.74
C TYR A 253 -3.07 -9.19 18.24
N VAL A 254 -3.24 -10.50 18.49
CA VAL A 254 -4.39 -11.31 18.06
C VAL A 254 -5.72 -10.77 18.62
N SER A 255 -5.77 -10.43 19.91
CA SER A 255 -6.99 -9.94 20.56
C SER A 255 -7.47 -8.60 19.98
N VAL A 256 -6.52 -7.76 19.53
CA VAL A 256 -6.82 -6.48 18.90
C VAL A 256 -7.31 -6.66 17.47
N ILE A 257 -6.74 -7.59 16.71
CA ILE A 257 -7.20 -7.94 15.36
C ILE A 257 -8.65 -8.45 15.40
N LEU A 258 -8.95 -9.33 16.36
CA LEU A 258 -10.31 -9.82 16.62
C LEU A 258 -11.28 -8.70 17.00
N ALA A 259 -10.83 -7.71 17.79
CA ALA A 259 -11.63 -6.53 18.13
C ALA A 259 -11.84 -5.59 16.94
N LEU A 260 -10.96 -5.65 15.94
CA LEU A 260 -11.07 -4.85 14.72
C LEU A 260 -12.13 -5.38 13.78
N SER A 261 -12.30 -6.69 13.62
CA SER A 261 -13.43 -7.25 12.86
C SER A 261 -13.84 -8.57 13.51
N PRO A 262 -14.91 -8.58 14.34
CA PRO A 262 -15.39 -9.78 15.01
C PRO A 262 -15.70 -10.93 14.05
N GLU A 263 -16.03 -10.63 12.79
CA GLU A 263 -16.32 -11.61 11.74
C GLU A 263 -15.07 -12.38 11.28
N ILE A 264 -13.86 -11.88 11.57
CA ILE A 264 -12.60 -12.57 11.31
C ILE A 264 -12.30 -13.61 12.39
N ARG A 265 -13.02 -13.58 13.52
CA ARG A 265 -12.90 -14.60 14.57
C ARG A 265 -13.02 -16.01 14.02
N ASN A 266 -13.91 -16.21 13.05
CA ASN A 266 -14.13 -17.53 12.45
C ASN A 266 -13.04 -17.94 11.44
N LEU A 267 -12.12 -17.03 11.10
CA LEU A 267 -11.01 -17.25 10.17
C LEU A 267 -9.66 -17.40 10.89
N LEU A 268 -9.62 -17.16 12.21
CA LEU A 268 -8.42 -17.26 13.03
C LEU A 268 -8.43 -18.60 13.75
N PRO A 269 -7.35 -19.42 13.65
CA PRO A 269 -7.17 -20.58 14.52
C PRO A 269 -7.28 -20.19 16.00
N GLU A 270 -7.78 -21.08 16.85
CA GLU A 270 -7.98 -20.78 18.29
C GLU A 270 -6.67 -20.55 19.06
N ASN A 271 -5.52 -21.04 18.54
CA ASN A 271 -4.20 -20.98 19.19
C ASN A 271 -3.09 -20.51 18.22
N ILE A 272 -3.15 -19.25 17.79
CA ILE A 272 -2.08 -18.69 16.94
C ILE A 272 -0.95 -18.15 17.82
N GLU A 273 0.26 -18.64 17.62
CA GLU A 273 1.47 -18.02 18.18
C GLU A 273 1.65 -16.59 17.65
N ASP A 274 2.07 -15.65 18.48
CA ASP A 274 2.18 -14.22 18.11
C ASP A 274 3.00 -13.96 16.84
N ARG A 275 3.96 -14.82 16.51
CA ARG A 275 4.74 -14.74 15.25
C ARG A 275 3.92 -15.13 14.02
N VAL A 276 3.21 -16.26 14.09
CA VAL A 276 2.29 -16.73 13.03
C VAL A 276 1.11 -15.76 12.88
N ALA A 277 0.71 -15.10 13.97
CA ALA A 277 -0.32 -14.08 13.98
C ALA A 277 0.07 -12.84 13.18
N LEU A 278 1.35 -12.43 13.23
CA LEU A 278 1.85 -11.28 12.46
C LEU A 278 1.96 -11.59 10.96
N GLU A 279 2.37 -12.80 10.59
CA GLU A 279 2.42 -13.25 9.18
C GLU A 279 1.00 -13.40 8.60
N SER A 280 0.07 -13.97 9.38
CA SER A 280 -1.33 -14.10 8.98
C SER A 280 -2.09 -12.76 9.03
N LEU A 281 -1.67 -11.81 9.87
CA LEU A 281 -2.28 -10.49 10.02
C LEU A 281 -2.38 -9.78 8.68
N GLU A 282 -1.35 -9.83 7.84
CA GLU A 282 -1.37 -9.16 6.54
C GLU A 282 -2.50 -9.71 5.64
N THR A 283 -2.70 -11.02 5.59
CA THR A 283 -3.82 -11.61 4.83
C THR A 283 -5.17 -11.16 5.39
N PHE A 284 -5.33 -11.11 6.72
CA PHE A 284 -6.57 -10.59 7.34
C PHE A 284 -6.81 -9.11 7.02
N ILE A 285 -5.75 -8.30 7.03
CA ILE A 285 -5.78 -6.89 6.68
C ILE A 285 -6.39 -6.71 5.29
N TYR A 286 -5.85 -7.43 4.31
CA TYR A 286 -6.31 -7.31 2.93
C TYR A 286 -7.72 -7.88 2.75
N ARG A 287 -8.14 -8.91 3.49
CA ARG A 287 -9.53 -9.40 3.46
C ARG A 287 -10.53 -8.37 3.97
N ILE A 288 -10.19 -7.63 5.04
CA ILE A 288 -11.02 -6.49 5.50
C ILE A 288 -11.10 -5.43 4.42
N LEU A 289 -9.94 -5.01 3.91
CA LEU A 289 -9.87 -3.95 2.90
C LEU A 289 -10.63 -4.34 1.62
N PHE A 290 -10.56 -5.60 1.19
CA PHE A 290 -11.30 -6.11 0.03
C PHE A 290 -12.81 -5.94 0.21
N ARG A 291 -13.33 -6.38 1.35
CA ARG A 291 -14.77 -6.29 1.67
C ARG A 291 -15.24 -4.84 1.72
N GLU A 292 -14.51 -3.99 2.44
CA GLU A 292 -14.86 -2.57 2.59
C GLU A 292 -14.72 -1.83 1.25
N ALA A 293 -13.73 -2.18 0.43
CA ALA A 293 -13.56 -1.64 -0.91
C ALA A 293 -14.72 -2.03 -1.84
N GLY A 294 -15.19 -3.28 -1.76
CA GLY A 294 -16.38 -3.74 -2.49
C GLY A 294 -17.65 -2.97 -2.09
N ARG A 295 -17.87 -2.78 -0.79
CA ARG A 295 -19.00 -2.00 -0.23
C ARG A 295 -19.00 -0.55 -0.67
N ALA A 296 -17.82 0.07 -0.81
CA ALA A 296 -17.69 1.47 -1.21
C ALA A 296 -18.30 1.80 -2.57
N PHE A 297 -18.51 0.80 -3.44
CA PHE A 297 -19.22 0.97 -4.71
C PHE A 297 -20.75 1.00 -4.58
N GLY A 298 -21.32 0.37 -3.54
CA GLY A 298 -22.76 0.23 -3.37
C GLY A 298 -23.36 1.22 -2.37
N GLU A 299 -22.64 1.50 -1.29
CA GLU A 299 -23.19 2.25 -0.15
C GLU A 299 -23.40 3.74 -0.43
N PHE A 300 -22.57 4.36 -1.29
CA PHE A 300 -22.60 5.81 -1.52
C PHE A 300 -22.59 6.17 -3.02
N PRO A 301 -23.77 6.33 -3.65
CA PRO A 301 -23.87 6.81 -5.02
C PRO A 301 -23.22 8.19 -5.17
N PHE A 302 -22.56 8.43 -6.31
CA PHE A 302 -21.92 9.72 -6.64
C PHE A 302 -21.01 10.22 -5.50
N SER A 303 -20.08 9.37 -5.09
CA SER A 303 -19.09 9.65 -4.05
C SER A 303 -17.69 9.21 -4.49
N ILE A 304 -16.69 9.59 -3.68
CA ILE A 304 -15.30 9.17 -3.83
C ILE A 304 -15.09 7.67 -3.59
N GLY A 305 -16.10 6.97 -3.05
CA GLY A 305 -16.01 5.56 -2.67
C GLY A 305 -15.69 4.62 -3.83
N SER A 306 -16.13 4.92 -5.06
CA SER A 306 -15.79 4.12 -6.24
C SER A 306 -14.29 4.14 -6.52
N VAL A 307 -13.68 5.33 -6.50
CA VAL A 307 -12.25 5.56 -6.75
C VAL A 307 -11.42 4.92 -5.64
N LEU A 308 -11.81 5.17 -4.37
CA LEU A 308 -11.08 4.61 -3.24
C LEU A 308 -11.21 3.08 -3.16
N GLY A 309 -12.41 2.55 -3.41
CA GLY A 309 -12.62 1.11 -3.49
C GLY A 309 -11.77 0.49 -4.60
N TYR A 310 -11.79 1.07 -5.80
CA TYR A 310 -10.96 0.61 -6.91
C TYR A 310 -9.47 0.63 -6.58
N TYR A 311 -8.97 1.69 -5.94
CA TYR A 311 -7.57 1.79 -5.48
C TYR A 311 -7.16 0.62 -4.58
N TYR A 312 -8.01 0.16 -3.67
CA TYR A 312 -7.69 -1.02 -2.86
C TYR A 312 -7.81 -2.32 -3.63
N LEU A 313 -8.79 -2.45 -4.53
CA LEU A 313 -8.97 -3.66 -5.33
C LEU A 313 -7.76 -3.92 -6.26
N ILE A 314 -7.22 -2.89 -6.92
CA ILE A 314 -6.04 -3.06 -7.78
C ILE A 314 -4.80 -3.49 -6.98
N ARG A 315 -4.64 -2.98 -5.74
CA ARG A 315 -3.54 -3.37 -4.85
C ARG A 315 -3.66 -4.82 -4.38
N ILE A 316 -4.87 -5.28 -4.12
CA ILE A 316 -5.16 -6.66 -3.71
C ILE A 316 -4.91 -7.61 -4.89
N GLU A 317 -5.32 -7.23 -6.09
CA GLU A 317 -5.03 -7.99 -7.32
C GLU A 317 -3.52 -8.11 -7.55
N SER A 318 -2.76 -7.02 -7.49
CA SER A 318 -1.30 -7.09 -7.60
C SER A 318 -0.66 -7.94 -6.51
N ARG A 319 -1.16 -7.87 -5.27
CA ARG A 319 -0.70 -8.74 -4.18
C ARG A 319 -0.94 -10.21 -4.53
N ASN A 320 -2.15 -10.55 -5.00
CA ASN A 320 -2.49 -11.92 -5.39
C ASN A 320 -1.57 -12.42 -6.52
N ILE A 321 -1.30 -11.59 -7.54
CA ILE A 321 -0.39 -11.94 -8.65
C ILE A 321 1.04 -12.17 -8.15
N ARG A 322 1.57 -11.29 -7.28
CA ARG A 322 2.91 -11.49 -6.67
C ARG A 322 2.95 -12.80 -5.88
N PHE A 323 1.95 -13.04 -5.05
CA PHE A 323 1.88 -14.24 -4.23
C PHE A 323 1.77 -15.51 -5.08
N LEU A 324 0.99 -15.50 -6.17
CA LEU A 324 0.93 -16.61 -7.12
C LEU A 324 2.33 -16.94 -7.68
N VAL A 325 3.11 -15.92 -8.03
CA VAL A 325 4.48 -16.12 -8.55
C VAL A 325 5.43 -16.65 -7.48
N GLU A 326 5.37 -16.10 -6.26
CA GLU A 326 6.16 -16.57 -5.11
C GLU A 326 5.81 -18.03 -4.77
N ALA A 327 4.52 -18.37 -4.72
CA ALA A 327 4.03 -19.72 -4.47
C ALA A 327 4.59 -20.73 -5.47
N ARG A 328 4.71 -20.36 -6.76
CA ARG A 328 5.35 -21.22 -7.77
C ARG A 328 6.85 -21.42 -7.56
N GLN A 329 7.55 -20.42 -7.07
CA GLN A 329 8.98 -20.53 -6.78
C GLN A 329 9.24 -21.37 -5.53
N LEU A 330 8.35 -21.28 -4.55
CA LEU A 330 8.40 -22.06 -3.31
C LEU A 330 7.82 -23.47 -3.46
N GLY A 331 7.17 -23.79 -4.59
CA GLY A 331 6.58 -25.09 -4.84
C GLY A 331 5.34 -25.38 -3.97
N LEU A 332 4.61 -24.33 -3.57
CA LEU A 332 3.38 -24.49 -2.78
C LEU A 332 2.30 -25.22 -3.59
N THR A 333 1.46 -25.97 -2.88
CA THR A 333 0.29 -26.63 -3.48
C THR A 333 -0.79 -25.62 -3.87
N GLU A 334 -1.71 -26.03 -4.73
CA GLU A 334 -2.85 -25.18 -5.12
C GLU A 334 -3.72 -24.80 -3.92
N GLU A 335 -3.95 -25.74 -2.99
CA GLU A 335 -4.76 -25.51 -1.78
C GLU A 335 -4.10 -24.51 -0.83
N GLU A 336 -2.79 -24.65 -0.57
CA GLU A 336 -2.03 -23.69 0.23
C GLU A 336 -2.05 -22.31 -0.41
N THR A 337 -1.87 -22.26 -1.73
CA THR A 337 -1.86 -20.99 -2.47
C THR A 337 -3.23 -20.32 -2.41
N GLU A 338 -4.30 -21.06 -2.67
CA GLU A 338 -5.68 -20.54 -2.65
C GLU A 338 -6.06 -19.96 -1.29
N SER A 339 -5.62 -20.56 -0.18
CA SER A 339 -5.94 -20.10 1.18
C SER A 339 -5.53 -18.65 1.48
N VAL A 340 -4.49 -18.16 0.79
CA VAL A 340 -3.92 -16.82 0.97
C VAL A 340 -4.48 -15.81 -0.04
N LEU A 341 -5.02 -16.28 -1.16
CA LEU A 341 -5.62 -15.42 -2.19
C LEU A 341 -6.92 -14.78 -1.71
N ILE A 342 -7.21 -13.60 -2.25
CA ILE A 342 -8.33 -12.75 -1.87
C ILE A 342 -9.07 -12.32 -3.13
N PHE A 343 -10.18 -12.99 -3.46
CA PHE A 343 -11.00 -12.68 -4.62
C PHE A 343 -12.48 -13.01 -4.37
#